data_AF-A0A7C5ZRF5-F1
#
_entry.id   AF-A0A7C5ZRF5-F1
#
_cell.length_a   1.000
_cell.length_b   1.000
_cell.length_c   1.000
_cell.angle_alpha   90.00
_cell.angle_beta   90.00
_cell.angle_gamma   90.00
#
_symmetry.space_group_name_H-M   'P 1'
#
loop_
_entity.id
_entity.type
_entity.pdbx_description
1 polymer ?
#
loop_
_entity_poly.entity_id
_entity_poly.type
_entity_poly.pdbx_seq_one_letter_code
_entity_poly.pdbx_strand_id
1 'polypeptide(L)'
;MRPSLYIRRNVPFPLFEINILEAPDQQLLNISRELGLALNLQEMKAIQQYFQKKGRNPTDVELQTIGQTWSEHCFHKTFKGKIKLQDQEIDSLFKTYIAK
;
A
#
# COMPACT_ATOMS: atom_id res chain seq x y z
N MET A 1 27.63 -1.15 8.91
CA MET A 1 26.96 -0.66 7.69
C MET A 1 25.48 -0.98 7.81
N ARG A 2 24.58 -0.01 7.61
CA ARG A 2 23.13 -0.30 7.56
C ARG A 2 22.85 -1.02 6.22
N PRO A 3 22.06 -2.11 6.19
CA PRO A 3 21.68 -2.75 4.94
C PRO A 3 21.01 -1.75 4.00
N SER A 4 21.34 -1.82 2.70
CA SER A 4 20.61 -1.08 1.65
C SER A 4 19.14 -1.51 1.67
N LEU A 5 18.21 -0.55 1.54
CA LEU A 5 16.78 -0.84 1.44
C LEU A 5 16.40 -1.59 0.14
N TYR A 6 17.30 -1.62 -0.84
CA TYR A 6 17.08 -2.15 -2.19
C TYR A 6 18.09 -3.25 -2.52
N ILE A 7 17.61 -4.43 -2.92
CA ILE A 7 18.42 -5.57 -3.41
C ILE A 7 18.15 -5.77 -4.91
N ARG A 8 19.18 -5.74 -5.76
CA ARG A 8 19.03 -5.87 -7.23
C ARG A 8 19.00 -7.35 -7.67
N ARG A 9 18.04 -7.74 -8.51
CA ARG A 9 17.91 -9.08 -9.13
C ARG A 9 18.60 -9.15 -10.52
N ASN A 10 19.02 -10.36 -10.92
CA ASN A 10 19.74 -10.62 -12.17
C ASN A 10 18.77 -10.90 -13.34
N VAL A 11 18.27 -9.83 -13.95
CA VAL A 11 17.33 -9.80 -15.08
C VAL A 11 17.79 -8.72 -16.08
N PRO A 12 17.34 -8.74 -17.37
CA PRO A 12 17.80 -7.78 -18.37
C PRO A 12 17.36 -6.33 -18.11
N PHE A 13 16.54 -6.11 -17.08
CA PHE A 13 16.10 -4.81 -16.59
C PHE A 13 16.40 -4.69 -15.08
N PRO A 14 16.53 -3.48 -14.51
CA PRO A 14 16.58 -3.32 -13.06
C PRO A 14 15.30 -3.86 -12.41
N LEU A 15 15.45 -4.78 -11.47
CA LEU A 15 14.39 -5.30 -10.62
C LEU A 15 14.89 -5.26 -9.18
N PHE A 16 14.17 -4.55 -8.32
CA PHE A 16 14.55 -4.40 -6.92
C PHE A 16 13.63 -5.20 -6.01
N GLU A 17 14.22 -5.89 -5.04
CA GLU A 17 13.50 -6.33 -3.86
C GLU A 17 13.59 -5.28 -2.77
N ILE A 18 12.45 -5.06 -2.14
CA ILE A 18 12.25 -3.95 -1.21
C ILE A 18 12.17 -4.52 0.18
N ASN A 19 13.17 -4.19 1.02
CA ASN A 19 13.30 -4.72 2.37
C ASN A 19 12.23 -4.13 3.30
N ILE A 20 11.01 -4.69 3.27
CA ILE A 20 9.91 -4.25 4.12
C ILE A 20 9.67 -5.15 5.33
N LEU A 21 10.16 -6.40 5.35
CA LEU A 21 9.78 -7.35 6.42
C LEU A 21 10.14 -6.86 7.83
N GLU A 22 11.27 -6.18 7.96
CA GLU A 22 11.80 -5.66 9.23
C GLU A 22 11.83 -4.12 9.25
N ALA A 23 11.25 -3.47 8.24
CA ALA A 23 11.25 -2.02 8.14
C ALA A 23 10.37 -1.42 9.26
N PRO A 24 10.91 -0.54 10.12
CA PRO A 24 10.10 0.21 11.06
C PRO A 24 9.16 1.17 10.31
N ASP A 25 8.12 1.65 11.00
CA ASP A 25 7.08 2.54 10.45
C ASP A 25 7.62 3.70 9.62
N GLN A 26 8.69 4.35 10.09
CA GLN A 26 9.30 5.46 9.36
C GLN A 26 9.92 5.04 8.02
N GLN A 27 10.52 3.85 7.95
CA GLN A 27 11.05 3.31 6.70
C GLN A 27 9.94 2.87 5.75
N LEU A 28 8.84 2.31 6.26
CA LEU A 28 7.67 2.01 5.45
C LEU A 28 7.11 3.27 4.76
N LEU A 29 7.01 4.37 5.50
CA LEU A 29 6.59 5.66 4.94
C LEU A 29 7.60 6.22 3.92
N ASN A 30 8.89 6.06 4.17
CA ASN A 30 9.92 6.50 3.23
C ASN A 30 9.87 5.69 1.92
N ILE A 31 9.68 4.37 2.00
CA ILE A 31 9.52 3.49 0.83
C ILE A 31 8.28 3.92 0.02
N SER A 32 7.15 4.16 0.69
CA SER A 32 5.93 4.68 0.02
C SER A 32 6.20 6.01 -0.70
N ARG A 33 6.96 6.92 -0.09
CA ARG A 33 7.33 8.22 -0.69
C ARG A 33 8.29 8.06 -1.87
N GLU A 34 9.37 7.30 -1.70
CA GLU A 34 10.43 7.12 -2.70
C GLU A 34 9.93 6.40 -3.95
N LEU A 35 9.05 5.40 -3.78
CA LEU A 35 8.44 4.67 -4.88
C LEU A 35 7.16 5.35 -5.42
N GLY A 36 6.69 6.44 -4.81
CA GLY A 36 5.49 7.14 -5.25
C GLY A 36 4.20 6.31 -5.11
N LEU A 37 4.11 5.45 -4.10
CA LEU A 37 2.97 4.54 -3.92
C LEU A 37 1.70 5.23 -3.43
N ALA A 38 1.84 6.41 -2.81
CA ALA A 38 0.76 7.15 -2.16
C ALA A 38 -0.02 6.31 -1.11
N LEU A 39 0.65 5.34 -0.49
CA LEU A 39 0.08 4.49 0.55
C LEU A 39 0.36 5.06 1.93
N ASN A 40 -0.64 5.00 2.80
CA ASN A 40 -0.52 5.41 4.19
C ASN A 40 0.15 4.31 5.05
N LEU A 41 0.44 4.61 6.32
CA LEU A 41 1.12 3.67 7.21
C LEU A 41 0.32 2.37 7.44
N GLN A 42 -1.01 2.44 7.55
CA GLN A 42 -1.83 1.25 7.78
C GLN A 42 -1.80 0.32 6.56
N GLU A 43 -1.85 0.88 5.36
CA GLU A 43 -1.74 0.13 4.10
C GLU A 43 -0.35 -0.51 3.96
N MET A 44 0.70 0.26 4.24
CA MET A 44 2.06 -0.29 4.22
C MET A 44 2.26 -1.41 5.25
N LYS A 45 1.67 -1.30 6.45
CA LYS A 45 1.68 -2.37 7.45
C LYS A 45 0.91 -3.61 6.99
N ALA A 46 -0.24 -3.44 6.33
CA ALA A 46 -0.99 -4.57 5.79
C ALA A 46 -0.16 -5.33 4.74
N ILE A 47 0.56 -4.61 3.88
CA ILE A 47 1.49 -5.18 2.90
C ILE A 47 2.65 -5.89 3.60
N GLN A 48 3.29 -5.25 4.60
CA GLN A 48 4.35 -5.84 5.40
C GLN A 48 3.91 -7.16 6.04
N GLN A 49 2.74 -7.18 6.69
CA GLN A 49 2.19 -8.39 7.31
C GLN A 49 1.92 -9.50 6.28
N TYR A 50 1.44 -9.16 5.09
CA TYR A 50 1.24 -10.12 4.01
C TYR A 50 2.57 -10.76 3.58
N PHE A 51 3.61 -9.96 3.34
CA PHE A 51 4.91 -10.45 2.90
C PHE A 51 5.70 -11.17 4.02
N GLN A 52 5.51 -10.78 5.28
CA GLN A 52 6.00 -11.53 6.45
C GLN A 52 5.42 -12.95 6.46
N LYS A 53 4.11 -13.11 6.26
CA LYS A 53 3.46 -14.43 6.16
C LYS A 53 3.95 -15.25 4.96
N LYS A 54 4.35 -14.59 3.88
CA LYS A 54 4.94 -15.24 2.69
C LYS A 54 6.43 -15.60 2.88
N GLY A 55 7.09 -15.10 3.92
CA GLY A 55 8.49 -15.36 4.19
C GLY A 55 9.46 -14.75 3.17
N ARG A 56 9.07 -13.69 2.44
CA ARG A 56 9.92 -13.01 1.46
C ARG A 56 9.58 -11.54 1.32
N ASN A 57 10.55 -10.73 0.88
CA ASN A 57 10.29 -9.35 0.48
C ASN A 57 9.51 -9.29 -0.86
N PRO A 58 8.74 -8.20 -1.09
CA PRO A 58 8.17 -7.89 -2.39
C PRO A 58 9.22 -7.36 -3.37
N THR A 59 8.93 -7.47 -4.65
CA THR A 59 9.59 -6.63 -5.66
C THR A 59 8.97 -5.23 -5.71
N ASP A 60 9.71 -4.29 -6.27
CA ASP A 60 9.22 -2.97 -6.68
C ASP A 60 7.93 -3.05 -7.50
N VAL A 61 7.86 -3.94 -8.49
CA VAL A 61 6.68 -4.15 -9.35
C VAL A 61 5.47 -4.64 -8.55
N GLU A 62 5.69 -5.55 -7.59
CA GLU A 62 4.60 -5.99 -6.69
C GLU A 62 4.07 -4.83 -5.86
N LEU A 63 4.95 -3.99 -5.30
CA LEU A 63 4.53 -2.81 -4.53
C LEU A 63 3.81 -1.77 -5.40
N GLN A 64 4.30 -1.50 -6.61
CA GLN A 64 3.65 -0.61 -7.58
C GLN A 64 2.25 -1.11 -7.95
N THR A 65 2.10 -2.43 -8.18
CA THR A 65 0.80 -3.04 -8.47
C THR A 65 -0.19 -2.81 -7.33
N ILE A 66 0.25 -2.99 -6.08
CA ILE A 66 -0.59 -2.72 -4.91
C ILE A 66 -0.91 -1.23 -4.82
N GLY A 67 0.08 -0.34 -4.95
CA GLY A 67 -0.11 1.11 -4.91
C GLY A 67 -1.17 1.60 -5.91
N GLN A 68 -1.13 1.10 -7.14
CA GLN A 68 -2.13 1.44 -8.16
C GLN A 68 -3.51 0.90 -7.82
N THR A 69 -3.61 -0.40 -7.50
CA THR A 69 -4.91 -1.05 -7.25
C THR A 69 -5.59 -0.58 -5.97
N TRP A 70 -4.81 -0.15 -4.98
CA TRP A 70 -5.29 0.40 -3.71
C TRP A 70 -5.36 1.94 -3.74
N SER A 71 -5.14 2.59 -4.88
CA SER A 71 -5.34 4.04 -4.99
C SER A 71 -6.81 4.41 -4.78
N GLU A 72 -7.08 5.67 -4.42
CA GLU A 72 -8.47 6.16 -4.28
C GLU A 72 -9.24 6.01 -5.59
N HIS A 73 -8.60 6.33 -6.71
CA HIS A 73 -9.22 6.27 -8.03
C HIS A 73 -9.63 4.85 -8.41
N CYS A 74 -8.82 3.84 -8.09
CA CYS A 74 -9.12 2.45 -8.42
C CYS A 74 -10.06 1.78 -7.41
N PHE A 75 -9.83 2.01 -6.11
CA PHE A 75 -10.58 1.30 -5.07
C PHE A 75 -11.87 2.02 -4.68
N HIS A 76 -11.99 3.32 -4.94
CA HIS A 76 -13.10 4.19 -4.52
C HIS A 76 -13.31 4.15 -3.00
N LYS A 77 -12.27 4.46 -2.20
CA LYS A 77 -12.33 4.31 -0.74
C LYS A 77 -13.37 5.26 -0.15
N THR A 78 -13.51 6.48 -0.68
CA THR A 78 -14.51 7.45 -0.22
C THR A 78 -15.92 6.92 -0.41
N PHE A 79 -16.23 6.35 -1.57
CA PHE A 79 -17.56 5.81 -1.87
C PHE A 79 -17.93 4.58 -1.05
N LYS A 80 -16.93 3.78 -0.66
CA LYS A 80 -17.10 2.59 0.17
C LYS A 80 -16.99 2.87 1.67
N GLY A 81 -16.41 4.01 2.03
CA GLY A 81 -16.12 4.39 3.41
C GLY A 81 -17.35 4.90 4.16
N LYS A 82 -17.14 5.14 5.46
CA LYS A 82 -18.11 5.77 6.35
C LYS A 82 -17.94 7.28 6.31
N ILE A 83 -19.03 8.01 6.18
CA ILE A 83 -19.03 9.47 6.14
C ILE A 83 -19.86 10.00 7.30
N LYS A 84 -19.20 10.77 8.19
CA LYS A 84 -19.86 11.44 9.31
C LYS A 84 -20.16 12.89 8.92
N LEU A 85 -21.43 13.26 8.92
CA LEU A 85 -21.92 14.61 8.66
C LEU A 85 -22.69 15.06 9.89
N GLN A 86 -22.14 15.95 10.71
CA GLN A 86 -22.81 16.50 11.92
C GLN A 86 -23.64 15.46 12.70
N ASP A 87 -24.95 15.39 12.43
CA ASP A 87 -25.93 14.52 13.11
C ASP A 87 -26.24 13.19 12.41
N GLN A 88 -25.56 12.86 11.31
CA GLN A 88 -25.79 11.63 10.53
C GLN A 88 -24.48 10.92 10.17
N GLU A 89 -24.58 9.58 10.06
CA GLU A 89 -23.52 8.71 9.55
C GLU A 89 -24.07 7.96 8.33
N ILE A 90 -23.33 8.03 7.23
CA ILE A 90 -23.62 7.29 6.00
C ILE A 90 -22.60 6.16 5.86
N ASP A 91 -23.08 4.92 5.87
CA ASP A 91 -22.25 3.74 5.64
C ASP A 91 -22.23 3.41 4.13
N SER A 92 -21.17 3.85 3.45
CA SER A 92 -20.99 3.78 1.99
C SER A 92 -22.01 4.59 1.17
N LEU A 93 -21.52 5.62 0.48
CA LEU A 93 -22.30 6.36 -0.54
C LEU A 93 -22.80 5.44 -1.65
N PHE A 94 -21.95 4.50 -2.09
CA PHE A 94 -22.30 3.58 -3.17
C PHE A 94 -23.50 2.71 -2.81
N LYS A 95 -23.47 2.06 -1.64
CA LYS A 95 -24.59 1.22 -1.17
C LYS A 95 -25.85 2.04 -0.90
N THR A 96 -25.69 3.23 -0.32
CA THR A 96 -26.83 4.05 0.12
C THR A 96 -27.57 4.69 -1.05
N TYR A 97 -26.86 5.18 -2.07
CA TYR A 97 -27.45 6.05 -3.10
C TYR A 97 -27.39 5.51 -4.53
N ILE A 98 -26.51 4.55 -4.84
CA ILE A 98 -26.23 4.13 -6.23
C ILE A 98 -26.66 2.69 -6.50
N ALA A 99 -26.19 1.75 -5.67
CA ALA A 99 -26.49 0.33 -5.82
C ALA A 99 -27.89 0.00 -5.27
N LYS A 100 -28.92 0.35 -6.04
CA LYS A 100 -30.30 -0.13 -5.82
C LYS A 100 -30.57 -1.41 -6.59
#